data_AF-A0A671MM68-F1
#
_entry.id   AF-A0A671MM68-F1
#
_cell.length_a   1.000
_cell.length_b   1.000
_cell.length_c   1.000
_cell.angle_alpha   90.00
_cell.angle_beta   90.00
_cell.angle_gamma   90.00
#
_symmetry.space_group_name_H-M   'P 1'
#
loop_
_entity.id
_entity.type
_entity.pdbx_description
1 polymer ?
#
loop_
_entity_poly.entity_id
_entity_poly.type
_entity_poly.pdbx_seq_one_letter_code
_entity_poly.pdbx_strand_id
1 'polypeptide(L)' 'MTSDCLRTGDKATVHFRFIKTPEYLHIDQRLVFREGRTKAVGTITKVSLMRHTTLRV' A
#
# COMPACT_ATOMS: atom_id res chain seq x y z
N MET A 1 3.06 -17.94 -10.11
CA MET A 1 4.14 -16.98 -10.45
C MET A 1 4.85 -16.65 -9.16
N THR A 2 6.14 -16.88 -9.12
CA THR A 2 6.98 -16.78 -7.91
C THR A 2 6.81 -15.38 -7.33
N SER A 3 6.30 -15.29 -6.11
CA SER A 3 6.19 -14.02 -5.38
C SER A 3 7.58 -13.53 -5.05
N ASP A 4 8.21 -12.80 -5.97
CA ASP A 4 9.47 -12.14 -5.72
C ASP A 4 9.24 -11.11 -4.62
N CYS A 5 9.71 -11.44 -3.42
CA CYS A 5 9.68 -10.53 -2.28
C CYS A 5 10.41 -9.24 -2.66
N LEU A 6 9.80 -8.08 -2.39
CA LEU A 6 10.47 -6.80 -2.58
C LEU A 6 11.71 -6.72 -1.69
N ARG A 7 12.87 -6.50 -2.32
CA ARG A 7 14.15 -6.28 -1.66
C ARG A 7 14.48 -4.79 -1.63
N THR A 8 15.49 -4.44 -0.85
CA THR A 8 16.01 -3.06 -0.81
C THR A 8 16.51 -2.66 -2.21
N GLY A 9 16.03 -1.52 -2.71
CA GLY A 9 16.37 -1.00 -4.03
C GLY A 9 15.29 -1.24 -5.08
N ASP A 10 14.37 -2.17 -4.83
CA ASP A 10 13.29 -2.47 -5.77
C ASP A 10 12.25 -1.35 -5.80
N LYS A 11 11.66 -1.16 -6.99
CA LYS A 11 10.50 -0.29 -7.20
C LYS A 11 9.33 -1.16 -7.62
N ALA A 12 8.19 -0.95 -6.99
CA ALA A 12 6.97 -1.66 -7.31
C ALA A 12 5.73 -0.78 -7.10
N THR A 13 4.66 -1.12 -7.80
CA THR A 13 3.33 -0.59 -7.51
C THR A 13 2.62 -1.57 -6.58
N VAL A 14 2.13 -1.07 -5.45
CA VAL A 14 1.52 -1.88 -4.39
C VAL A 14 0.17 -1.29 -4.01
N HIS A 15 -0.77 -2.16 -3.68
CA HIS A 15 -2.10 -1.76 -3.25
C HIS A 15 -2.23 -1.97 -1.74
N PHE A 16 -2.53 -0.89 -1.03
CA PHE A 16 -2.73 -0.92 0.42
C PHE A 16 -4.20 -0.70 0.78
N ARG A 17 -4.60 -1.27 1.90
CA ARG A 17 -5.88 -1.02 2.56
C ARG A 17 -5.61 -0.58 3.99
N PHE A 18 -6.39 0.38 4.47
CA PHE A 18 -6.38 0.76 5.88
C PHE A 18 -6.75 -0.43 6.76
N ILE A 19 -5.95 -0.69 7.79
CA ILE A 19 -6.21 -1.78 8.74
C ILE A 19 -7.35 -1.41 9.68
N LYS A 20 -7.43 -0.13 10.09
CA LYS A 20 -8.38 0.37 11.07
C LYS A 20 -9.24 1.49 10.49
N THR A 21 -8.85 2.73 10.73
CA THR A 21 -9.60 3.92 10.32
C THR A 21 -9.04 4.42 9.00
N PRO A 22 -9.86 4.54 7.94
CA PRO A 22 -9.43 5.19 6.73
C PRO A 22 -9.23 6.69 6.96
N GLU A 23 -8.17 7.23 6.38
CA GLU A 23 -7.89 8.65 6.35
C GLU A 23 -8.11 9.22 4.95
N TYR A 24 -8.32 10.54 4.88
CA TYR A 24 -8.40 11.23 3.59
C TYR A 24 -7.03 11.24 2.92
N LEU A 25 -6.97 10.77 1.68
CA LEU A 25 -5.75 10.69 0.88
C LEU A 25 -5.95 11.40 -0.45
N HIS A 26 -4.89 12.06 -0.92
CA HIS A 26 -4.84 12.68 -2.24
C HIS A 26 -3.80 11.99 -3.12
N ILE A 27 -4.04 11.97 -4.43
CA ILE A 27 -3.05 11.53 -5.42
C ILE A 27 -1.81 12.45 -5.32
N ASP A 28 -0.64 11.93 -5.68
CA ASP A 28 0.66 12.62 -5.59
C ASP A 28 1.17 12.90 -4.18
N GLN A 29 0.40 12.57 -3.15
CA GLN A 29 0.87 12.64 -1.77
C GLN A 29 1.96 11.59 -1.50
N ARG A 30 3.04 12.01 -0.82
CA ARG A 30 4.14 11.12 -0.43
C ARG A 30 3.86 10.46 0.92
N LEU A 31 4.03 9.15 0.97
CA LEU A 31 3.90 8.32 2.17
C LEU A 31 5.22 7.67 2.55
N VAL A 32 5.43 7.45 3.85
CA VAL A 32 6.56 6.70 4.40
C VAL A 32 6.03 5.49 5.13
N PHE A 33 6.43 4.30 4.69
CA PHE A 33 6.03 3.04 5.32
C PHE A 33 7.03 2.68 6.42
N ARG A 34 6.54 2.46 7.64
CA ARG A 34 7.37 2.22 8.82
C ARG A 34 6.95 0.98 9.58
N GLU A 35 7.96 0.29 10.07
CA GLU A 35 7.86 -0.80 11.05
C GLU A 35 9.10 -0.67 11.94
N GLY A 36 9.02 0.24 12.92
CA GLY A 36 10.16 0.79 13.65
C GLY A 36 10.97 1.80 12.81
N ARG A 37 11.63 1.31 11.75
CA ARG A 37 12.40 2.13 10.79
C ARG A 37 11.66 2.34 9.47
N THR A 38 12.10 3.33 8.67
CA THR A 38 11.60 3.52 7.30
C THR A 38 11.93 2.30 6.45
N LYS A 39 10.90 1.66 5.91
CA LYS A 39 11.01 0.50 5.01
C LYS A 39 10.87 0.92 3.55
N ALA A 40 9.99 1.88 3.28
CA ALA A 40 9.77 2.38 1.93
C ALA A 40 9.27 3.82 1.94
N VAL A 41 9.46 4.47 0.81
CA VAL A 41 8.88 5.77 0.46
C VAL A 41 8.11 5.57 -0.83
N GLY A 42 6.87 6.05 -0.89
CA GLY A 42 6.04 5.94 -2.08
C GLY A 42 5.17 7.16 -2.29
N THR A 43 4.65 7.30 -3.50
CA THR A 43 3.69 8.33 -3.87
C THR A 43 2.37 7.67 -4.21
N ILE A 44 1.25 8.26 -3.76
CA ILE A 44 -0.08 7.73 -4.07
C ILE A 44 -0.38 7.97 -5.54
N THR A 45 -0.50 6.89 -6.31
CA THR A 45 -0.84 6.94 -7.74
C THR A 45 -2.33 6.82 -8.02
N LYS A 46 -3.08 6.19 -7.10
CA LYS A 46 -4.53 5.96 -7.23
C LYS A 46 -5.18 5.77 -5.87
N VAL A 47 -6.35 6.37 -5.68
CA VAL A 47 -7.24 6.09 -4.55
C VAL A 47 -8.45 5.30 -5.08
N SER A 48 -8.73 4.15 -4.48
CA SER A 48 -9.83 3.28 -4.91
C SER A 48 -10.65 2.83 -3.71
N LEU A 49 -11.97 2.92 -3.80
CA LEU A 49 -12.88 2.29 -2.84
C LEU A 49 -12.80 0.77 -3.06
N MET A 50 -12.08 0.05 -2.19
CA MET A 50 -12.08 -1.40 -2.22
C MET A 50 -13.46 -1.90 -1.81
N ARG A 51 -14.20 -2.50 -2.75
CA ARG A 51 -15.40 -3.27 -2.42
C ARG A 51 -14.97 -4.54 -1.71
N HIS A 52 -15.41 -4.75 -0.48
CA HIS A 52 -15.23 -6.02 0.22
C HIS A 52 -16.06 -7.09 -0.49
N THR A 53 -15.45 -7.90 -1.36
CA THR A 53 -15.98 -9.22 -1.68
C THR A 53 -15.63 -10.14 -0.53
N THR A 54 -16.51 -10.21 0.46
CA THR A 54 -16.45 -11.25 1.48
C THR A 54 -16.84 -12.57 0.83
N LEU A 55 -15.87 -13.29 0.24
CA LEU A 55 -16.01 -14.74 0.07
C LEU A 55 -15.78 -15.36 1.44
N ARG A 56 -16.87 -15.58 2.18
CA ARG A 56 -16.88 -16.53 3.30
C ARG A 56 -16.93 -17.92 2.66
N VAL A 57 -15.89 -18.72 2.93
CA VAL A 57 -15.95 -20.17 2.81
C VAL A 57 -16.87 -20.69 3.91
#